data_AF-G2PIQ9-F1
#
_entry.id   AF-G2PIQ9-F1
#
_cell.length_a   1.000
_cell.length_b   1.000
_cell.length_c   1.000
_cell.angle_alpha   90.00
_cell.angle_beta   90.00
_cell.angle_gamma   90.00
#
_symmetry.space_group_name_H-M   'P 1'
#
loop_
_entity.id
_entity.type
_entity.pdbx_description
1 polymer ?
#
loop_
_entity_poly.entity_id
_entity_poly.type
_entity_poly.pdbx_seq_one_letter_code
_entity_poly.pdbx_strand_id
1 'polypeptide(L)' 'MEKKPVKVRLVGRNGRNYDIQFPYLHIPVTVNETLYRRMLKSAEYQFDSSTERLKEQGTAN' A
#
# COMPACT_ATOMS: atom_id res chain seq x y z
N MET A 1 -12.16 22.08 -5.86
CA MET A 1 -12.81 20.86 -5.35
C MET A 1 -11.76 20.03 -4.65
N GLU A 2 -11.81 19.95 -3.32
CA GLU A 2 -10.90 19.09 -2.55
C GLU A 2 -11.33 17.64 -2.74
N LYS A 3 -10.65 16.90 -3.63
CA LYS A 3 -10.86 15.46 -3.74
C LYS A 3 -10.20 14.81 -2.52
N LYS A 4 -11.01 14.17 -1.66
CA LYS A 4 -10.48 13.40 -0.53
C LYS A 4 -9.61 12.26 -1.06
N PRO A 5 -8.44 12.00 -0.46
CA PRO A 5 -7.57 10.92 -0.90
C PRO A 5 -8.28 9.57 -0.76
N VAL A 6 -8.04 8.68 -1.70
CA VAL A 6 -8.56 7.31 -1.67
C VAL A 6 -7.74 6.51 -0.68
N LYS A 7 -8.39 6.00 0.37
CA LYS A 7 -7.74 5.14 1.36
C LYS A 7 -7.49 3.77 0.76
N VAL A 8 -6.23 3.40 0.59
CA VAL A 8 -5.81 2.12 0.00
C VAL A 8 -4.92 1.36 0.98
N ARG A 9 -4.82 0.04 0.80
CA ARG A 9 -4.02 -0.85 1.67
C ARG A 9 -3.10 -1.72 0.85
N LEU A 10 -1.85 -1.86 1.28
CA LEU A 10 -0.94 -2.86 0.73
C LEU A 10 -1.31 -4.22 1.34
N VAL A 11 -1.74 -5.18 0.52
CA VAL A 11 -2.12 -6.52 0.98
C VAL A 11 -1.03 -7.56 0.75
N GLY A 12 -0.12 -7.32 -0.18
CA GLY A 12 0.96 -8.27 -0.48
C GLY A 12 2.03 -7.69 -1.39
N ARG A 13 3.15 -8.41 -1.46
CA ARG A 13 4.24 -8.12 -2.39
C ARG A 13 4.69 -9.43 -3.03
N ASN A 14 4.64 -9.47 -4.35
CA ASN A 14 5.07 -10.59 -5.17
C ASN A 14 6.30 -10.17 -5.99
N GLY A 15 7.48 -10.32 -5.40
CA GLY A 15 8.76 -9.92 -6.01
C GLY A 15 8.86 -8.39 -6.21
N ARG A 16 8.70 -7.95 -7.46
CA ARG A 16 8.72 -6.52 -7.86
C ARG A 16 7.33 -5.90 -7.99
N ASN A 17 6.30 -6.69 -7.74
CA ASN A 17 4.90 -6.26 -7.79
C ASN A 17 4.31 -6.15 -6.38
N TYR A 18 3.37 -5.24 -6.21
CA TYR A 18 2.71 -4.89 -4.97
C TYR A 18 1.21 -5.01 -5.19
N ASP A 19 0.51 -5.74 -4.33
CA ASP A 19 -0.93 -5.91 -4.41
C ASP A 19 -1.60 -4.89 -3.50
N ILE A 20 -2.43 -4.02 -4.08
CA ILE A 20 -3.08 -2.91 -3.40
C ILE A 20 -4.59 -3.15 -3.39
N GLN A 21 -5.15 -3.20 -2.18
CA GLN A 21 -6.58 -3.26 -1.97
C GLN A 21 -7.19 -1.85 -1.97
N PHE A 22 -8.09 -1.63 -2.91
CA PHE A 22 -8.91 -0.42 -2.99
C PHE A 22 -10.20 -0.60 -2.17
N PRO A 23 -10.77 0.48 -1.62
CA PRO A 23 -11.92 0.39 -0.71
C PRO A 23 -13.22 0.00 -1.43
N TYR A 24 -13.29 0.26 -2.75
CA TYR A 24 -14.47 -0.02 -3.58
C TYR A 24 -14.27 -1.20 -4.53
N LEU A 25 -13.15 -1.90 -4.45
CA LEU A 25 -12.83 -3.03 -5.31
C LEU A 25 -12.76 -4.29 -4.46
N HIS A 26 -13.33 -5.40 -4.90
CA HIS A 26 -13.25 -6.66 -4.16
C HIS A 26 -11.92 -7.40 -4.41
N ILE A 27 -11.28 -7.15 -5.55
CA ILE A 27 -10.06 -7.82 -5.98
C ILE A 27 -8.87 -6.86 -5.77
N PRO A 28 -7.76 -7.28 -5.18
CA PRO A 28 -6.54 -6.47 -5.11
C PRO A 28 -5.99 -6.13 -6.50
N VAL A 29 -5.47 -4.92 -6.66
CA VAL A 29 -4.80 -4.48 -7.88
C VAL A 29 -3.30 -4.67 -7.74
N THR A 30 -2.72 -5.49 -8.61
CA THR A 30 -1.27 -5.64 -8.71
C THR A 30 -0.66 -4.47 -9.46
N VAL A 31 0.27 -3.76 -8.81
CA VAL A 31 1.05 -2.67 -9.41
C VAL A 31 2.54 -2.98 -9.34
N ASN A 32 3.33 -2.43 -10.27
CA ASN A 32 4.78 -2.55 -10.20
C ASN A 32 5.39 -1.57 -9.18
N GLU A 33 6.66 -1.77 -8.85
CA GLU A 33 7.40 -0.91 -7.92
C GLU A 33 7.37 0.58 -8.28
N THR A 34 7.57 0.92 -9.56
CA THR A 34 7.60 2.31 -10.02
C THR A 34 6.26 3.00 -9.76
N LEU A 35 5.15 2.33 -10.06
CA LEU A 35 3.81 2.86 -9.82
C LEU A 35 3.51 2.95 -8.32
N TYR A 36 3.85 1.93 -7.55
CA TYR A 36 3.70 1.93 -6.09
C TYR A 36 4.39 3.14 -5.45
N ARG A 37 5.65 3.41 -5.83
CA ARG A 37 6.41 4.59 -5.34
C ARG A 37 5.78 5.91 -5.74
N ARG A 38 5.14 6.00 -6.91
CA ARG A 38 4.39 7.20 -7.33
C ARG A 38 3.13 7.37 -6.51
N MET A 39 2.40 6.29 -6.24
CA MET A 39 1.19 6.32 -5.40
C MET A 39 1.48 6.78 -3.98
N LEU A 40 2.59 6.32 -3.38
CA LEU A 40 3.02 6.77 -2.04
C LEU A 40 3.30 8.28 -1.95
N LYS A 41 3.67 8.92 -3.06
CA LYS A 41 3.97 10.36 -3.13
C LYS A 41 2.79 11.21 -3.62
N SER A 42 1.72 10.59 -4.10
CA SER A 42 0.57 11.33 -4.62
C SER A 42 -0.39 11.67 -3.49
N ALA A 43 -0.88 12.90 -3.48
CA ALA A 43 -1.95 13.34 -2.58
C ALA A 43 -3.31 12.68 -2.88
N GLU A 44 -3.40 11.90 -3.97
CA GLU A 44 -4.62 11.18 -4.35
C GLU A 44 -4.83 9.90 -3.56
N TYR A 45 -3.78 9.31 -2.98
CA TYR A 45 -3.84 8.04 -2.27
C TYR A 45 -3.37 8.21 -0.84
N GLN A 46 -4.13 7.63 0.09
CA GLN A 46 -3.73 7.54 1.48
C GLN A 46 -3.54 6.07 1.84
N PHE A 47 -2.30 5.67 2.02
CA PHE A 47 -1.98 4.33 2.52
C PHE A 47 -2.25 4.29 4.02
N ASP A 48 -2.94 3.24 4.46
CA ASP A 48 -3.17 2.98 5.88
C ASP A 48 -1.80 2.77 6.56
N SER A 49 -1.37 3.71 7.41
CA SER A 49 -0.01 3.78 8.00
C SER A 49 0.32 2.64 8.98
N SER A 50 -0.49 1.58 8.99
CA SER A 50 -0.27 0.34 9.74
C SER A 50 0.94 -0.47 9.22
N THR A 51 1.72 0.07 8.28
CA THR A 51 2.98 -0.49 7.79
C THR A 51 4.23 -0.04 8.57
N GLU A 52 4.09 0.70 9.67
CA GLU A 52 5.22 1.03 10.57
C GLU A 52 5.48 0.01 11.71
N ARG A 53 5.00 -1.23 11.57
CA ARG A 53 5.47 -2.36 12.39
C ARG A 53 5.68 -3.65 11.59
N LEU A 54 6.52 -3.57 10.57
CA LEU A 54 7.44 -4.67 10.30
C LEU A 54 8.81 -4.34 10.93
N LYS A 55 8.80 -3.90 12.19
CA LYS A 55 9.98 -4.01 13.06
C LYS A 55 9.97 -5.42 13.63
N GLU A 56 10.92 -6.22 13.16
CA GLU A 56 11.75 -7.05 14.03
C GLU A 56 10.99 -7.83 15.12
N GLN A 57 10.20 -8.83 14.74
CA GLN A 57 9.96 -9.98 15.62
C GLN A 57 10.97 -11.05 15.25
N GLY A 58 12.19 -10.83 15.74
CA GLY A 58 13.35 -11.67 15.56
C GLY A 58 14.37 -11.38 16.66
N THR A 59 13.92 -11.35 17.92
CA THR A 59 14.79 -11.39 19.09
C THR A 59 14.62 -12.72 19.80
N ALA A 60 15.66 -13.54 19.61
CA ALA A 60 16.29 -14.47 20.54
C ALA A 60 15.43 -15.11 21.64
N ASN A 61 15.37 -16.44 21.61
CA ASN A 61 15.53 -17.25 22.81
C ASN A 61 16.62 -18.29 22.53
#